data_AF-A0A3R6X102-F1
#
_entry.id   AF-A0A3R6X102-F1
#
_cell.length_a   1.000
_cell.length_b   1.000
_cell.length_c   1.000
_cell.angle_alpha   90.00
_cell.angle_beta   90.00
_cell.angle_gamma   90.00
#
_symmetry.space_group_name_H-M   'P 1'
#
loop_
_entity.id
_entity.type
_entity.pdbx_description
1 polymer ?
#
loop_
_entity_poly.entity_id
_entity_poly.type
_entity_poly.pdbx_seq_one_letter_code
_entity_poly.pdbx_strand_id
1 'polypeptide(L)'
;MTRAPPPLHDLWTRNQLQRAKLADLKQYLKEVKLPMAGELRDVAHRVKLHMDVVHEKLTIHVDGTSVSPFDLKPAQLRKQVALLGKDPQGNKDELLTLLIEHLQSTSTSSMPSRSDDLKATPGVKQAKAILELAATDDYSAILSASGIDVQPSSSTAIMRKAYLKLSLLVHPDKLPKDFADATRAFQALVTAYEMLSQPPELITAVPAKAKHGTMEIMRSNEGCHRTPVHCPRCHEAWGLPSHGCEPFDFNFLMMGLKTFHCATCLFEFGCMSAEHHCPHCHRRVEYHPNDFHRHLTCASCRKTYGFYMYKISNRREQEYRAAIRATQETKLKDKARKDERTKRASGRQTISDDMRSTQGKETLFAMNLLDACPRCGDDDVDPTEDSRMSHLRTCTNATKIQAYQIKMRHLSQVIILPLASSQKKYN
;
A
#
# COMPACT_ATOMS: atom_id res chain seq x y z
N MET A 1 -18.10 -42.41 -3.68
CA MET A 1 -16.87 -42.66 -2.88
C MET A 1 -16.06 -43.73 -3.58
N THR A 2 -15.10 -43.34 -4.42
CA THR A 2 -14.18 -44.25 -5.10
C THR A 2 -12.96 -44.48 -4.20
N ARG A 3 -12.93 -45.64 -3.53
CA ARG A 3 -11.80 -46.04 -2.67
C ARG A 3 -10.61 -46.39 -3.58
N ALA A 4 -9.44 -45.82 -3.32
CA ALA A 4 -8.24 -46.11 -4.11
C ALA A 4 -7.89 -47.61 -4.03
N PRO A 5 -7.31 -48.21 -5.09
CA PRO A 5 -6.87 -49.60 -5.04
C PRO A 5 -5.86 -49.79 -3.88
N PRO A 6 -5.92 -50.93 -3.15
CA PRO A 6 -5.12 -51.16 -1.95
C PRO A 6 -3.62 -50.83 -2.02
N PRO A 7 -2.87 -51.09 -3.13
CA PRO A 7 -1.45 -50.73 -3.19
C PRO A 7 -1.15 -49.22 -3.19
N LEU A 8 -2.08 -48.38 -3.66
CA LEU A 8 -1.85 -46.92 -3.71
C LEU A 8 -2.10 -46.24 -2.36
N HIS A 9 -3.05 -46.76 -1.57
CA HIS A 9 -3.34 -46.25 -0.24
C HIS A 9 -2.16 -46.46 0.73
N ASP A 10 -1.52 -47.62 0.68
CA ASP A 10 -0.33 -47.92 1.51
C ASP A 10 0.88 -47.06 1.11
N LEU A 11 1.02 -46.75 -0.18
CA LEU A 11 2.07 -45.84 -0.66
C LEU A 11 1.78 -44.39 -0.28
N TRP A 12 0.51 -43.97 -0.30
CA TRP A 12 0.09 -42.63 0.12
C TRP A 12 0.34 -42.39 1.62
N THR A 13 -0.12 -43.29 2.49
CA THR A 13 0.08 -43.17 3.95
C THR A 13 1.56 -43.10 4.35
N ARG A 14 2.45 -43.70 3.56
CA ARG A 14 3.92 -43.65 3.77
C ARG A 14 4.61 -42.51 3.04
N ASN A 15 3.88 -41.61 2.36
CA ASN A 15 4.43 -40.57 1.46
C ASN A 15 5.39 -41.12 0.38
N GLN A 16 5.13 -42.32 -0.14
CA GLN A 16 5.96 -43.06 -1.10
C GLN A 16 5.29 -43.26 -2.46
N LEU A 17 4.32 -42.41 -2.84
CA LEU A 17 3.59 -42.51 -4.11
C LEU A 17 4.50 -42.47 -5.36
N GLN A 18 5.70 -41.89 -5.27
CA GLN A 18 6.68 -41.91 -6.36
C GLN A 18 7.23 -43.32 -6.69
N ARG A 19 7.03 -44.31 -5.81
CA ARG A 19 7.42 -45.71 -6.03
C ARG A 19 6.37 -46.51 -6.80
N ALA A 20 5.17 -45.94 -7.02
CA ALA A 20 4.12 -46.58 -7.80
C ALA A 20 4.45 -46.55 -9.30
N LYS A 21 3.89 -47.49 -10.07
CA LYS A 21 4.01 -47.46 -11.53
C LYS A 21 3.20 -46.28 -12.08
N LEU A 22 3.77 -45.57 -13.07
CA LEU A 22 3.11 -44.43 -13.73
C LEU A 22 1.74 -44.80 -14.31
N ALA A 23 1.60 -46.02 -14.84
CA ALA A 23 0.34 -46.53 -15.39
C ALA A 23 -0.78 -46.58 -14.33
N ASP A 24 -0.46 -47.07 -13.13
CA ASP A 24 -1.42 -47.21 -12.03
C ASP A 24 -1.87 -45.83 -11.51
N LEU A 25 -0.95 -44.87 -11.40
CA LEU A 25 -1.26 -43.50 -11.01
C LEU A 25 -2.14 -42.78 -12.06
N LYS A 26 -1.86 -42.98 -13.36
CA LYS A 26 -2.68 -42.44 -14.45
C LYS A 26 -4.07 -43.09 -14.49
N GLN A 27 -4.16 -44.39 -14.23
CA GLN A 27 -5.45 -45.10 -14.14
C GLN A 27 -6.30 -44.54 -12.99
N TYR A 28 -5.71 -44.30 -11.81
CA TYR A 28 -6.41 -43.66 -10.71
C TYR A 28 -6.91 -42.24 -11.05
N LEU A 29 -6.08 -41.40 -11.66
CA LEU A 29 -6.51 -40.06 -12.08
C LEU A 29 -7.62 -40.11 -13.15
N LYS A 30 -7.60 -41.12 -14.03
CA LYS A 30 -8.66 -41.36 -15.03
C LYS A 30 -10.00 -41.68 -14.36
N GLU A 31 -10.00 -42.53 -13.34
CA GLU A 31 -11.21 -42.88 -12.57
C GLU A 31 -11.79 -41.66 -11.83
N VAL A 32 -10.90 -40.79 -11.33
CA VAL A 32 -11.24 -39.58 -10.59
C VAL A 32 -11.53 -38.37 -11.50
N LYS A 33 -11.38 -38.53 -12.82
CA LYS A 33 -11.57 -37.46 -13.83
C LYS A 33 -10.63 -36.25 -13.65
N LEU A 34 -9.40 -36.49 -13.22
CA LEU A 34 -8.34 -35.48 -13.11
C LEU A 34 -7.33 -35.57 -14.27
N PRO A 35 -6.61 -34.48 -14.59
CA PRO A 35 -5.63 -34.47 -15.66
C PRO A 35 -4.51 -35.52 -15.44
N MET A 36 -4.19 -36.29 -16.50
CA MET A 36 -3.12 -37.30 -16.49
C MET A 36 -1.77 -36.80 -17.04
N ALA A 37 -1.69 -35.50 -17.36
CA ALA A 37 -0.50 -34.87 -17.94
C ALA A 37 0.60 -34.66 -16.87
N GLY A 38 1.85 -34.76 -17.31
CA GLY A 38 3.05 -34.57 -16.48
C GLY A 38 3.91 -35.82 -16.37
N GLU A 39 5.07 -35.65 -15.74
CA GLU A 39 6.00 -36.74 -15.41
C GLU A 39 5.54 -37.49 -14.15
N LEU A 40 6.25 -38.57 -13.78
CA LEU A 40 5.92 -39.39 -12.62
C LEU A 40 5.74 -38.56 -11.34
N ARG A 41 6.57 -37.55 -11.14
CA ARG A 41 6.51 -36.65 -9.97
C ARG A 41 5.22 -35.84 -9.94
N ASP A 42 4.83 -35.25 -11.06
CA ASP A 42 3.63 -34.42 -11.17
C ASP A 42 2.35 -35.24 -10.98
N VAL A 43 2.31 -36.42 -11.60
CA VAL A 43 1.19 -37.35 -11.50
C VAL A 43 1.07 -37.88 -10.06
N ALA A 44 2.18 -38.29 -9.44
CA ALA A 44 2.18 -38.75 -8.04
C ALA A 44 1.75 -37.63 -7.07
N HIS A 45 2.18 -36.40 -7.32
CA HIS A 45 1.78 -35.24 -6.53
C HIS A 45 0.27 -34.94 -6.64
N ARG A 46 -0.29 -34.99 -7.86
CA ARG A 46 -1.74 -34.79 -8.07
C ARG A 46 -2.58 -35.88 -7.42
N VAL A 47 -2.10 -37.13 -7.46
CA VAL A 47 -2.74 -38.25 -6.74
C VAL A 47 -2.70 -38.00 -5.22
N LYS A 48 -1.56 -37.55 -4.68
CA LYS A 48 -1.43 -37.21 -3.26
C LYS A 48 -2.45 -36.15 -2.84
N LEU A 49 -2.50 -35.02 -3.54
CA LEU A 49 -3.44 -33.93 -3.23
C LEU A 49 -4.90 -34.39 -3.27
N HIS A 50 -5.26 -35.26 -4.22
CA HIS A 50 -6.62 -35.81 -4.29
C HIS A 50 -6.92 -36.73 -3.11
N MET A 51 -5.98 -37.62 -2.77
CA MET A 51 -6.14 -38.53 -1.64
C MET A 51 -6.23 -37.77 -0.31
N ASP A 52 -5.43 -36.72 -0.14
CA ASP A 52 -5.48 -35.81 1.02
C ASP A 52 -6.88 -35.18 1.17
N VAL A 53 -7.43 -34.61 0.09
CA VAL A 53 -8.78 -34.02 0.10
C VAL A 53 -9.88 -35.05 0.41
N VAL A 54 -9.80 -36.25 -0.16
CA VAL A 54 -10.82 -37.30 0.03
C VAL A 54 -10.74 -37.92 1.43
N HIS A 55 -9.54 -38.18 1.94
CA HIS A 55 -9.36 -38.83 3.25
C HIS A 55 -9.62 -37.86 4.41
N GLU A 56 -9.16 -36.62 4.30
CA GLU A 56 -9.32 -35.61 5.35
C GLU A 56 -10.63 -34.82 5.21
N LYS A 57 -11.46 -35.16 4.20
CA LYS A 57 -12.75 -34.52 3.88
C LYS A 57 -12.64 -32.99 3.80
N LEU A 58 -11.58 -32.50 3.14
CA LEU A 58 -11.32 -31.07 3.04
C LEU A 58 -12.35 -30.42 2.12
N THR A 59 -13.12 -29.46 2.65
CA THR A 59 -14.11 -28.69 1.90
C THR A 59 -13.86 -27.19 2.05
N ILE A 60 -14.29 -26.43 1.05
CA ILE A 60 -14.17 -24.97 1.02
C ILE A 60 -15.56 -24.38 0.93
N HIS A 61 -15.82 -23.34 1.71
CA HIS A 61 -17.07 -22.59 1.67
C HIS A 61 -16.96 -21.47 0.63
N VAL A 62 -17.69 -21.59 -0.47
CA VAL A 62 -17.81 -20.54 -1.49
C VAL A 62 -19.30 -20.20 -1.63
N ASP A 63 -19.64 -18.93 -1.40
CA ASP A 63 -21.00 -18.40 -1.56
C ASP A 63 -22.09 -19.24 -0.85
N GLY A 64 -21.77 -19.74 0.36
CA GLY A 64 -22.69 -20.52 1.19
C GLY A 64 -22.75 -22.03 0.89
N THR A 65 -22.00 -22.50 -0.11
CA THR A 65 -21.96 -23.93 -0.49
C THR A 65 -20.61 -24.56 -0.17
N SER A 66 -20.60 -25.75 0.43
CA SER A 66 -19.38 -26.55 0.65
C SER A 66 -18.99 -27.26 -0.65
N VAL A 67 -17.86 -26.90 -1.22
CA VAL A 67 -17.35 -27.43 -2.50
C VAL A 67 -15.96 -28.03 -2.30
N SER A 68 -15.61 -29.07 -3.07
CA SER A 68 -14.27 -29.65 -3.04
C SER A 68 -13.24 -28.68 -3.65
N PRO A 69 -12.00 -28.61 -3.13
CA PRO A 69 -10.93 -27.82 -3.74
C PRO A 69 -10.72 -28.06 -5.24
N PHE A 70 -10.93 -29.31 -5.71
CA PHE A 70 -10.74 -29.69 -7.11
C PHE A 70 -11.84 -29.17 -8.06
N ASP A 71 -13.03 -28.87 -7.54
CA ASP A 71 -14.18 -28.39 -8.29
C ASP A 71 -14.16 -26.86 -8.50
N LEU A 72 -13.19 -26.16 -7.89
CA LEU A 72 -13.04 -24.72 -8.04
C LEU A 72 -12.57 -24.34 -9.45
N LYS A 73 -13.23 -23.34 -10.04
CA LYS A 73 -12.76 -22.71 -11.28
C LYS A 73 -11.42 -22.00 -11.03
N PRO A 74 -10.52 -21.88 -12.04
CA PRO A 74 -9.20 -21.26 -11.85
C PRO A 74 -9.26 -19.83 -11.27
N ALA A 75 -10.27 -19.04 -11.62
CA ALA A 75 -10.47 -17.71 -11.06
C ALA A 75 -10.86 -17.73 -9.58
N GLN A 76 -11.69 -18.69 -9.16
CA GLN A 76 -12.08 -18.87 -7.76
C GLN A 76 -10.90 -19.38 -6.92
N LEU A 77 -10.10 -20.30 -7.47
CA LEU A 77 -8.91 -20.81 -6.82
C LEU A 77 -7.90 -19.69 -6.53
N ARG A 78 -7.62 -18.83 -7.51
CA ARG A 78 -6.77 -17.65 -7.32
C ARG A 78 -7.33 -16.68 -6.28
N LYS A 79 -8.64 -16.45 -6.28
CA LYS A 79 -9.31 -15.60 -5.28
C LYS A 79 -9.13 -16.17 -3.87
N GLN A 80 -9.27 -17.48 -3.68
CA GLN A 80 -9.09 -18.12 -2.38
C GLN A 80 -7.63 -18.07 -1.93
N VAL A 81 -6.67 -18.35 -2.81
CA VAL A 81 -5.24 -18.26 -2.48
C VAL A 81 -4.84 -16.81 -2.11
N ALA A 82 -5.37 -15.81 -2.83
CA ALA A 82 -5.15 -14.40 -2.50
C ALA A 82 -5.75 -14.00 -1.14
N LEU A 83 -6.93 -14.52 -0.78
CA LEU A 83 -7.54 -14.31 0.54
C LEU A 83 -6.69 -14.89 1.68
N LEU A 84 -5.92 -15.95 1.40
CA LEU A 84 -4.96 -16.55 2.34
C LEU A 84 -3.64 -15.76 2.44
N GLY A 85 -3.47 -14.68 1.67
CA GLY A 85 -2.23 -13.89 1.64
C GLY A 85 -1.05 -14.60 0.96
N LYS A 86 -1.30 -15.68 0.21
CA LYS A 86 -0.31 -16.40 -0.60
C LYS A 86 -0.32 -15.90 -2.05
N ASP A 87 0.76 -16.10 -2.79
CA ASP A 87 0.88 -15.66 -4.19
C ASP A 87 -0.20 -16.35 -5.07
N PRO A 88 -1.12 -15.58 -5.70
CA PRO A 88 -2.14 -16.15 -6.57
C PRO A 88 -1.63 -16.41 -8.01
N GLN A 89 -0.37 -16.13 -8.31
CA GLN A 89 0.25 -16.45 -9.59
C GLN A 89 0.84 -17.87 -9.52
N GLY A 90 0.35 -18.77 -10.37
CA GLY A 90 0.82 -20.16 -10.40
C GLY A 90 -0.06 -21.07 -11.25
N ASN A 91 0.45 -22.25 -11.54
CA ASN A 91 -0.29 -23.31 -12.21
C ASN A 91 -1.39 -23.88 -11.30
N LYS A 92 -2.42 -24.52 -11.87
CA LYS A 92 -3.56 -25.04 -11.10
C LYS A 92 -3.12 -25.97 -9.95
N ASP A 93 -2.12 -26.81 -10.19
CA ASP A 93 -1.61 -27.74 -9.17
C ASP A 93 -0.86 -27.02 -8.03
N GLU A 94 -0.10 -25.96 -8.33
CA GLU A 94 0.58 -25.14 -7.30
C GLU A 94 -0.43 -24.44 -6.40
N LEU A 95 -1.45 -23.82 -7.01
CA LEU A 95 -2.54 -23.16 -6.27
C LEU A 95 -3.35 -24.15 -5.43
N LEU A 96 -3.59 -25.36 -5.92
CA LEU A 96 -4.25 -26.43 -5.15
C LEU A 96 -3.39 -26.88 -3.97
N THR A 97 -2.08 -26.99 -4.15
CA THR A 97 -1.14 -27.36 -3.09
C THR A 97 -1.19 -26.36 -1.94
N LEU A 98 -1.07 -25.07 -2.27
CA LEU A 98 -1.07 -24.00 -1.28
C LEU A 98 -2.36 -23.94 -0.46
N LEU A 99 -3.49 -24.30 -1.10
CA LEU A 99 -4.82 -24.31 -0.50
C LEU A 99 -5.04 -25.56 0.36
N ILE A 100 -4.69 -26.75 -0.14
CA ILE A 100 -4.85 -28.03 0.57
C ILE A 100 -3.95 -28.07 1.81
N GLU A 101 -2.69 -27.63 1.71
CA GLU A 101 -1.80 -27.51 2.87
C GLU A 101 -2.35 -26.58 3.95
N HIS A 102 -3.02 -25.49 3.55
CA HIS A 102 -3.64 -24.57 4.51
C HIS A 102 -4.85 -25.23 5.20
N LEU A 103 -5.70 -25.94 4.44
CA LEU A 103 -6.83 -26.67 4.99
C LEU A 103 -6.37 -27.79 5.95
N GLN A 104 -5.26 -28.47 5.63
CA GLN A 104 -4.59 -29.45 6.48
C GLN A 104 -4.04 -28.85 7.78
N SER A 105 -3.37 -27.70 7.67
CA SER A 105 -2.87 -27.00 8.87
C SER A 105 -4.01 -26.55 9.79
N THR A 106 -5.17 -26.23 9.21
CA THR A 106 -6.35 -25.80 9.96
C THR A 106 -7.11 -27.00 10.56
N SER A 107 -7.14 -28.15 9.89
CA SER A 107 -7.80 -29.37 10.38
C SER A 107 -7.00 -30.08 11.47
N THR A 108 -5.66 -30.01 11.43
CA THR A 108 -4.76 -30.62 12.42
C THR A 108 -4.59 -29.79 13.69
N SER A 109 -4.91 -28.50 13.66
CA SER A 109 -5.11 -27.69 14.87
C SER A 109 -6.45 -28.03 15.52
N SER A 110 -6.51 -29.20 16.19
CA SER A 110 -7.61 -29.57 17.08
C SER A 110 -7.65 -28.61 18.28
N MET A 111 -8.63 -27.72 18.26
CA MET A 111 -8.99 -26.87 19.40
C MET A 111 -9.47 -27.74 20.59
N PRO A 112 -9.19 -27.35 21.84
CA PRO A 112 -9.81 -27.96 23.01
C PRO A 112 -11.31 -27.66 23.02
N SER A 113 -12.09 -28.65 23.44
CA SER A 113 -13.54 -28.59 23.62
C SER A 113 -13.95 -27.41 24.50
N ARG A 114 -14.77 -26.49 23.98
CA ARG A 114 -15.59 -25.60 24.82
C ARG A 114 -16.75 -24.99 24.04
N SER A 115 -17.93 -25.22 24.57
CA SER A 115 -19.20 -24.59 24.23
C SER A 115 -19.12 -23.05 24.31
N ASP A 116 -19.90 -22.38 23.46
CA ASP A 116 -20.29 -20.95 23.45
C ASP A 116 -19.44 -19.87 22.74
N ASP A 117 -18.22 -20.15 22.24
CA ASP A 117 -17.36 -19.07 21.68
C ASP A 117 -17.37 -18.89 20.14
N LEU A 118 -18.27 -19.57 19.40
CA LEU A 118 -18.27 -19.60 17.92
C LEU A 118 -18.86 -18.35 17.21
N LYS A 119 -18.89 -17.20 17.86
CA LYS A 119 -19.30 -15.91 17.23
C LYS A 119 -18.23 -14.79 17.29
N ALA A 120 -17.01 -15.06 17.75
CA ALA A 120 -15.98 -14.03 17.78
C ALA A 120 -15.24 -13.95 16.43
N THR A 121 -15.59 -12.95 15.61
CA THR A 121 -14.75 -12.54 14.47
C THR A 121 -13.31 -12.27 14.96
N PRO A 122 -12.26 -12.39 14.11
CA PRO A 122 -10.88 -12.13 14.52
C PRO A 122 -10.69 -10.76 15.18
N GLY A 123 -11.50 -9.76 14.80
CA GLY A 123 -11.56 -8.46 15.46
C GLY A 123 -12.06 -8.51 16.91
N VAL A 124 -13.02 -9.38 17.23
CA VAL A 124 -13.54 -9.56 18.61
C VAL A 124 -12.48 -10.22 19.50
N LYS A 125 -11.72 -11.20 18.99
CA LYS A 125 -10.60 -11.80 19.74
C LYS A 125 -9.54 -10.75 20.09
N GLN A 126 -9.19 -9.92 19.11
CA GLN A 126 -8.24 -8.84 19.31
C GLN A 126 -8.76 -7.77 20.28
N ALA A 127 -10.05 -7.42 20.18
CA ALA A 127 -10.67 -6.44 21.07
C ALA A 127 -10.72 -6.93 22.53
N LYS A 128 -11.02 -8.21 22.77
CA LYS A 128 -10.94 -8.82 24.10
C LYS A 128 -9.52 -8.79 24.66
N ALA A 129 -8.51 -9.16 23.86
CA ALA A 129 -7.11 -9.11 24.28
C ALA A 129 -6.66 -7.68 24.64
N ILE A 130 -7.09 -6.66 23.88
CA ILE A 130 -6.79 -5.26 24.20
C ILE A 130 -7.41 -4.85 25.55
N LEU A 131 -8.63 -5.28 25.84
CA LEU A 131 -9.30 -4.97 27.12
C LEU A 131 -8.61 -5.64 28.32
N GLU A 132 -8.14 -6.88 28.15
CA GLU A 132 -7.37 -7.59 29.17
C GLU A 132 -6.04 -6.88 29.46
N LEU A 133 -5.32 -6.47 28.41
CA LEU A 133 -4.05 -5.74 28.54
C LEU A 133 -4.24 -4.32 29.08
N ALA A 134 -5.37 -3.68 28.76
CA ALA A 134 -5.73 -2.37 29.31
C ALA A 134 -6.00 -2.43 30.81
N ALA A 135 -6.47 -3.55 31.35
CA ALA A 135 -6.62 -3.73 32.80
C ALA A 135 -5.29 -3.74 33.55
N THR A 136 -4.19 -4.05 32.85
CA THR A 136 -2.82 -4.06 33.40
C THR A 136 -2.02 -2.79 33.08
N ASP A 137 -2.63 -1.79 32.43
CA ASP A 137 -1.97 -0.55 31.96
C ASP A 137 -0.70 -0.79 31.10
N ASP A 138 -0.58 -1.97 30.47
CA ASP A 138 0.54 -2.28 29.59
C ASP A 138 0.28 -1.77 28.16
N TYR A 139 0.45 -0.46 27.98
CA TYR A 139 0.25 0.21 26.69
C TYR A 139 1.17 -0.36 25.58
N SER A 140 2.35 -0.86 25.95
CA SER A 140 3.33 -1.42 25.00
C SER A 140 2.85 -2.76 24.45
N ALA A 141 2.28 -3.61 25.30
CA ALA A 141 1.68 -4.87 24.90
C ALA A 141 0.44 -4.65 24.02
N ILE A 142 -0.38 -3.63 24.31
CA ILE A 142 -1.59 -3.30 23.53
C ILE A 142 -1.24 -3.02 22.06
N LEU A 143 -0.25 -2.16 21.79
CA LEU A 143 0.19 -1.89 20.41
C LEU A 143 0.95 -3.08 19.80
N SER A 144 1.68 -3.84 20.62
CA SER A 144 2.41 -5.02 20.18
C SER A 144 1.51 -6.17 19.73
N ALA A 145 0.25 -6.18 20.21
CA ALA A 145 -0.77 -7.12 19.78
C ALA A 145 -1.08 -7.05 18.27
N SER A 146 -0.62 -6.01 17.57
CA SER A 146 -0.65 -5.89 16.11
C SER A 146 0.30 -6.87 15.37
N GLY A 147 1.18 -7.55 16.11
CA GLY A 147 2.28 -8.37 15.56
C GLY A 147 3.52 -7.57 15.18
N ILE A 148 3.60 -6.30 15.60
CA ILE A 148 4.78 -5.44 15.47
C ILE A 148 5.28 -5.22 16.90
N ASP A 149 6.52 -5.57 17.21
CA ASP A 149 7.10 -5.30 18.55
C ASP A 149 7.23 -3.78 18.75
N VAL A 150 6.39 -3.23 19.65
CA VAL A 150 6.35 -1.79 19.96
C VAL A 150 6.80 -1.57 21.39
N GLN A 151 7.99 -0.99 21.51
CA GLN A 151 8.54 -0.49 22.77
C GLN A 151 8.32 1.01 22.94
N PRO A 152 8.31 1.57 24.16
CA PRO A 152 8.21 3.03 24.39
C PRO A 152 9.31 3.86 23.72
N SER A 153 10.45 3.24 23.39
CA SER A 153 11.57 3.84 22.68
C SER A 153 11.54 3.61 21.16
N SER A 154 10.47 3.01 20.63
CA SER A 154 10.25 2.86 19.18
C SER A 154 9.85 4.20 18.57
N SER A 155 10.05 4.37 17.26
CA SER A 155 9.59 5.59 16.58
C SER A 155 8.07 5.68 16.55
N THR A 156 7.56 6.91 16.56
CA THR A 156 6.11 7.18 16.40
C THR A 156 5.57 6.71 15.06
N ALA A 157 6.41 6.60 14.03
CA ALA A 157 6.04 5.96 12.76
C ALA A 157 5.62 4.49 12.95
N ILE A 158 6.41 3.73 13.70
CA ILE A 158 6.13 2.31 14.01
C ILE A 158 4.88 2.21 14.90
N MET A 159 4.77 3.05 15.92
CA MET A 159 3.58 3.11 16.80
C MET A 159 2.31 3.41 16.00
N ARG A 160 2.37 4.38 15.08
CA ARG A 160 1.26 4.76 14.20
C ARG A 160 0.87 3.61 13.27
N LYS A 161 1.86 2.88 12.74
CA LYS A 161 1.62 1.70 11.89
C LYS A 161 0.89 0.59 12.66
N ALA A 162 1.34 0.29 13.88
CA ALA A 162 0.68 -0.68 14.77
C ALA A 162 -0.75 -0.25 15.12
N TYR A 163 -0.93 1.02 15.50
CA TYR A 163 -2.23 1.61 15.78
C TYR A 163 -3.20 1.52 14.59
N LEU A 164 -2.76 1.89 13.38
CA LEU A 164 -3.60 1.82 12.17
C LEU A 164 -4.00 0.38 11.82
N LYS A 165 -3.09 -0.59 12.01
CA LYS A 165 -3.38 -2.00 11.76
C LYS A 165 -4.44 -2.52 12.74
N LEU A 166 -4.35 -2.15 14.01
CA LEU A 166 -5.31 -2.55 15.05
C LEU A 166 -6.65 -1.81 14.92
N SER A 167 -6.64 -0.51 14.62
CA SER A 167 -7.86 0.28 14.47
C SER A 167 -8.72 -0.23 13.33
N LEU A 168 -8.11 -0.68 12.23
CA LEU A 168 -8.84 -1.31 11.11
C LEU A 168 -9.54 -2.63 11.48
N LEU A 169 -9.11 -3.30 12.56
CA LEU A 169 -9.67 -4.57 13.03
C LEU A 169 -10.67 -4.37 14.18
N VAL A 170 -10.43 -3.39 15.04
CA VAL A 170 -11.14 -3.15 16.30
C VAL A 170 -12.10 -1.96 16.22
N HIS A 171 -12.22 -1.31 15.06
CA HIS A 171 -13.18 -0.22 14.87
C HIS A 171 -14.61 -0.69 15.20
N PRO A 172 -15.39 0.06 16.00
CA PRO A 172 -16.74 -0.34 16.40
C PRO A 172 -17.65 -0.66 15.22
N ASP A 173 -17.54 0.08 14.11
CA ASP A 173 -18.34 -0.18 12.89
C ASP A 173 -18.05 -1.52 12.20
N LYS A 174 -16.88 -2.12 12.42
CA LYS A 174 -16.48 -3.39 11.78
C LYS A 174 -16.72 -4.60 12.68
N LEU A 175 -16.93 -4.38 13.97
CA LEU A 175 -17.22 -5.44 14.92
C LEU A 175 -18.71 -5.82 14.86
N PRO A 176 -19.07 -7.07 15.16
CA PRO A 176 -20.47 -7.46 15.26
C PRO A 176 -21.19 -6.57 16.28
N LYS A 177 -22.43 -6.15 15.96
CA LYS A 177 -23.26 -5.31 16.87
C LYS A 177 -23.48 -5.94 18.25
N ASP A 178 -23.31 -7.25 18.35
CA ASP A 178 -23.43 -8.03 19.58
C ASP A 178 -22.24 -7.82 20.55
N PHE A 179 -21.14 -7.19 20.10
CA PHE A 179 -19.98 -6.92 20.96
C PHE A 179 -20.10 -5.55 21.65
N ALA A 180 -20.69 -5.53 22.84
CA ALA A 180 -20.96 -4.31 23.62
C ALA A 180 -19.68 -3.52 23.99
N ASP A 181 -18.54 -4.19 24.15
CA ASP A 181 -17.28 -3.56 24.57
C ASP A 181 -16.43 -3.01 23.40
N ALA A 182 -16.97 -2.97 22.18
CA ALA A 182 -16.26 -2.47 20.98
C ALA A 182 -15.66 -1.08 21.19
N THR A 183 -16.46 -0.14 21.68
CA THR A 183 -16.07 1.24 21.91
C THR A 183 -14.99 1.34 22.99
N ARG A 184 -15.09 0.53 24.06
CA ARG A 184 -14.10 0.51 25.14
C ARG A 184 -12.76 -0.03 24.69
N ALA A 185 -12.76 -1.10 23.89
CA ALA A 185 -11.54 -1.66 23.31
C ALA A 185 -10.85 -0.65 22.38
N PHE A 186 -11.63 0.06 21.57
CA PHE A 186 -11.12 1.10 20.69
C PHE A 186 -10.55 2.30 21.48
N GLN A 187 -11.24 2.75 22.53
CA GLN A 187 -10.75 3.81 23.41
C GLN A 187 -9.43 3.41 24.09
N ALA A 188 -9.32 2.19 24.61
CA ALA A 188 -8.09 1.68 25.21
C ALA A 188 -6.92 1.66 24.21
N LEU A 189 -7.19 1.30 22.95
CA LEU A 189 -6.20 1.35 21.87
C LEU A 189 -5.74 2.79 21.57
N VAL A 190 -6.67 3.76 21.54
CA VAL A 190 -6.35 5.18 21.35
C VAL A 190 -5.50 5.70 22.51
N THR A 191 -5.90 5.41 23.75
CA THR A 191 -5.15 5.80 24.95
C THR A 191 -3.73 5.23 24.93
N ALA A 192 -3.56 3.95 24.58
CA ALA A 192 -2.23 3.34 24.47
C ALA A 192 -1.34 4.07 23.44
N TYR A 193 -1.91 4.45 22.29
CA TYR A 193 -1.18 5.22 21.28
C TYR A 193 -0.82 6.64 21.75
N GLU A 194 -1.73 7.35 22.40
CA GLU A 194 -1.46 8.70 22.91
C GLU A 194 -0.35 8.69 23.97
N MET A 195 -0.43 7.75 24.93
CA MET A 195 0.54 7.61 26.01
C MET A 195 1.94 7.21 25.49
N LEU A 196 2.01 6.42 24.42
CA LEU A 196 3.31 6.01 23.85
C LEU A 196 3.85 6.99 22.82
N SER A 197 3.01 7.79 22.16
CA SER A 197 3.43 8.70 21.09
C SER A 197 3.91 10.06 21.59
N GLN A 198 3.47 10.48 22.79
CA GLN A 198 3.87 11.74 23.40
C GLN A 198 5.19 11.61 24.17
N PRO A 199 6.00 12.68 24.27
CA PRO A 199 7.18 12.69 25.12
C PRO A 199 6.77 12.59 26.61
N PRO A 200 7.54 11.86 27.44
CA PRO A 200 7.19 11.59 28.85
C PRO A 200 6.88 12.85 29.67
N GLU A 201 7.58 13.94 29.37
CA GLU A 201 7.45 15.24 30.05
C GLU A 201 6.06 15.86 29.91
N LEU A 202 5.38 15.63 28.77
CA LEU A 202 4.01 16.12 28.54
C LEU A 202 2.96 15.23 29.23
N ILE A 203 3.29 13.96 29.49
CA ILE A 203 2.39 12.99 30.13
C ILE A 203 2.38 13.20 31.65
N THR A 204 3.55 13.44 32.26
CA THR A 204 3.67 13.70 33.70
C THR A 204 3.05 15.04 34.15
N ALA A 205 2.82 15.96 33.21
CA ALA A 205 2.31 17.30 33.48
C ALA A 205 0.76 17.39 33.48
N VAL A 206 0.04 16.26 33.50
CA VAL A 206 -1.42 16.24 33.62
C VAL A 206 -1.86 15.90 35.06
N PRO A 207 -1.76 16.81 36.05
CA PRO A 207 -2.76 16.86 37.10
C PRO A 207 -4.00 17.57 36.58
N ALA A 208 -5.18 17.02 36.88
CA ALA A 208 -6.47 17.61 36.57
C ALA A 208 -6.50 19.11 36.96
N LYS A 209 -6.82 19.98 35.99
CA LYS A 209 -6.92 21.45 36.11
C LYS A 209 -5.58 22.21 36.13
N ALA A 210 -4.85 22.22 35.01
CA ALA A 210 -3.90 23.28 34.72
C ALA A 210 -4.25 23.94 33.37
N LYS A 211 -4.38 25.27 33.40
CA LYS A 211 -4.70 26.15 32.27
C LYS A 211 -3.68 25.96 31.13
N HIS A 212 -4.13 26.19 29.89
CA HIS A 212 -3.32 26.32 28.68
C HIS A 212 -2.19 27.36 28.80
N GLY A 213 -1.14 27.05 29.53
CA GLY A 213 0.17 27.68 29.42
C GLY A 213 1.05 26.74 28.63
N THR A 214 1.56 27.19 27.48
CA THR A 214 2.62 26.51 26.73
C THR A 214 3.81 26.30 27.66
N MET A 215 3.96 25.09 28.20
CA MET A 215 5.16 24.72 28.97
C MET A 215 6.33 24.67 28.01
N GLU A 216 7.35 25.49 28.28
CA GLU A 216 8.60 25.50 27.52
C GLU A 216 9.40 24.26 27.92
N ILE A 217 9.39 23.24 27.06
CA ILE A 217 10.18 22.02 27.26
C ILE A 217 11.67 22.41 27.26
N MET A 218 12.29 22.48 28.45
CA MET A 218 13.72 22.71 28.60
C MET A 218 14.49 21.44 28.24
N ARG A 219 14.80 21.30 26.95
CA ARG A 219 15.47 20.13 26.40
C ARG A 219 16.99 20.16 26.62
N SER A 220 17.56 19.07 27.13
CA SER A 220 19.02 18.85 27.14
C SER A 220 19.48 18.09 25.88
N ASN A 221 20.75 18.27 25.49
CA ASN A 221 21.38 17.51 24.39
C ASN A 221 22.09 16.24 24.88
N GLU A 222 21.78 15.77 26.09
CA GLU A 222 22.41 14.57 26.66
C GLU A 222 21.94 13.32 25.90
N GLY A 223 22.90 12.53 25.41
CA GLY A 223 22.61 11.37 24.55
C GLY A 223 21.99 11.72 23.19
N CYS A 224 22.03 12.99 22.79
CA CYS A 224 21.48 13.47 21.52
C CYS A 224 22.58 13.57 20.45
N HIS A 225 22.31 13.07 19.25
CA HIS A 225 23.25 13.05 18.13
C HIS A 225 22.65 13.70 16.88
N ARG A 226 23.50 14.29 16.03
CA ARG A 226 23.09 14.75 14.71
C ARG A 226 22.91 13.54 13.80
N THR A 227 21.67 13.14 13.57
CA THR A 227 21.36 11.99 12.71
C THR A 227 21.64 12.32 11.24
N PRO A 228 22.30 11.43 10.47
CA PRO A 228 22.49 11.65 9.04
C PRO A 228 21.16 11.64 8.30
N VAL A 229 20.96 12.67 7.47
CA VAL A 229 19.80 12.84 6.61
C VAL A 229 20.28 12.84 5.17
N HIS A 230 19.59 12.12 4.29
CA HIS A 230 19.94 12.04 2.87
C HIS A 230 18.74 12.39 1.97
N CYS A 231 19.05 12.84 0.76
CA CYS A 231 18.06 13.11 -0.27
C CYS A 231 17.39 11.81 -0.72
N PRO A 232 16.06 11.72 -0.79
CA PRO A 232 15.38 10.49 -1.22
C PRO A 232 15.52 10.17 -2.72
N ARG A 233 16.03 11.13 -3.52
CA ARG A 233 16.16 10.96 -4.97
C ARG A 233 17.57 10.53 -5.38
N CYS A 234 18.60 11.19 -4.83
CA CYS A 234 19.99 10.93 -5.19
C CYS A 234 20.83 10.37 -4.04
N HIS A 235 20.24 10.16 -2.86
CA HIS A 235 20.90 9.63 -1.65
C HIS A 235 22.08 10.45 -1.14
N GLU A 236 22.26 11.68 -1.63
CA GLU A 236 23.33 12.58 -1.18
C GLU A 236 23.07 13.08 0.24
N ALA A 237 24.14 13.26 1.01
CA ALA A 237 24.05 13.75 2.39
C ALA A 237 23.51 15.19 2.44
N TRP A 238 22.59 15.45 3.35
CA TRP A 238 21.98 16.76 3.55
C TRP A 238 22.64 17.58 4.66
N GLY A 239 22.59 18.91 4.51
CA GLY A 239 23.07 19.86 5.50
C GLY A 239 24.59 19.88 5.65
N LEU A 240 25.32 19.64 4.55
CA LEU A 240 26.76 19.93 4.48
C LEU A 240 26.97 21.46 4.48
N PRO A 241 28.10 21.97 5.02
CA PRO A 241 28.40 23.41 5.02
C PRO A 241 28.36 24.05 3.62
N SER A 242 28.74 23.29 2.59
CA SER A 242 28.71 23.71 1.18
C SER A 242 27.29 23.98 0.65
N HIS A 243 26.26 23.44 1.30
CA HIS A 243 24.87 23.55 0.84
C HIS A 243 24.19 24.85 1.30
N GLY A 244 24.90 25.72 2.04
CA GLY A 244 24.32 26.96 2.59
C GLY A 244 23.24 26.72 3.64
N CYS A 245 23.19 25.51 4.23
CA CYS A 245 22.28 25.17 5.32
C CYS A 245 22.90 25.61 6.64
N GLU A 246 22.15 26.35 7.44
CA GLU A 246 22.56 26.70 8.79
C GLU A 246 22.41 25.49 9.71
N PRO A 247 23.23 25.33 10.77
CA PRO A 247 23.11 24.17 11.66
C PRO A 247 21.71 23.98 12.24
N PHE A 248 21.04 25.09 12.58
CA PHE A 248 19.69 25.08 13.12
C PHE A 248 18.60 24.71 12.12
N ASP A 249 18.89 24.68 10.81
CA ASP A 249 17.96 24.14 9.82
C ASP A 249 17.61 22.68 10.10
N PHE A 250 18.53 21.94 10.72
CA PHE A 250 18.28 20.59 11.20
C PHE A 250 17.06 20.54 12.13
N ASN A 251 16.92 21.48 13.06
CA ASN A 251 15.78 21.51 13.98
C ASN A 251 14.45 21.61 13.20
N PHE A 252 14.36 22.56 12.25
CA PHE A 252 13.13 22.80 11.49
C PHE A 252 12.83 21.70 10.46
N LEU A 253 13.87 21.07 9.91
CA LEU A 253 13.71 19.88 9.08
C LEU A 253 13.15 18.74 9.93
N MET A 254 13.78 18.42 11.05
CA MET A 254 13.40 17.28 11.88
C MET A 254 12.01 17.45 12.52
N MET A 255 11.64 18.68 12.88
CA MET A 255 10.28 19.02 13.34
C MET A 255 9.22 19.01 12.22
N GLY A 256 9.60 18.75 10.95
CA GLY A 256 8.66 18.72 9.83
C GLY A 256 8.09 20.09 9.45
N LEU A 257 8.74 21.18 9.87
CA LEU A 257 8.26 22.54 9.63
C LEU A 257 8.71 23.09 8.27
N LYS A 258 9.92 22.74 7.81
CA LYS A 258 10.51 23.30 6.59
C LYS A 258 10.85 22.20 5.57
N THR A 259 10.65 22.49 4.29
CA THR A 259 11.15 21.70 3.16
C THR A 259 12.42 22.34 2.59
N PHE A 260 13.29 21.52 2.02
CA PHE A 260 14.59 21.92 1.48
C PHE A 260 14.77 21.35 0.08
N HIS A 261 15.59 22.01 -0.72
CA HIS A 261 16.01 21.49 -2.01
C HIS A 261 17.36 20.78 -1.85
N CYS A 262 17.51 19.62 -2.50
CA CYS A 262 18.80 18.96 -2.60
C CYS A 262 19.76 19.83 -3.42
N ALA A 263 20.95 20.11 -2.88
CA ALA A 263 21.98 20.89 -3.60
C ALA A 263 22.44 20.20 -4.91
N THR A 264 22.34 18.87 -4.98
CA THR A 264 22.81 18.08 -6.13
C THR A 264 21.72 17.91 -7.20
N CYS A 265 20.55 17.41 -6.84
CA CYS A 265 19.49 17.06 -7.81
C CYS A 265 18.29 18.02 -7.82
N LEU A 266 18.34 19.09 -7.03
CA LEU A 266 17.29 20.12 -6.88
C LEU A 266 15.92 19.59 -6.44
N PHE A 267 15.84 18.33 -6.01
CA PHE A 267 14.61 17.73 -5.52
C PHE A 267 14.19 18.38 -4.20
N GLU A 268 12.94 18.82 -4.11
CA GLU A 268 12.36 19.35 -2.87
C GLU A 268 11.92 18.19 -1.96
N PHE A 269 12.42 18.16 -0.73
CA PHE A 269 12.04 17.16 0.27
C PHE A 269 11.91 17.79 1.66
N GLY A 270 11.20 17.10 2.56
CA GLY A 270 11.03 17.51 3.96
C GLY A 270 11.28 16.34 4.90
N CYS A 271 10.93 16.50 6.17
CA CYS A 271 11.14 15.48 7.20
C CYS A 271 10.72 14.07 6.77
N MET A 272 9.45 13.91 6.36
CA MET A 272 8.87 12.59 6.13
C MET A 272 9.31 11.95 4.82
N SER A 273 9.80 12.76 3.87
CA SER A 273 10.31 12.26 2.60
C SER A 273 11.82 12.04 2.62
N ALA A 274 12.55 12.60 3.58
CA ALA A 274 14.00 12.40 3.71
C ALA A 274 14.36 10.99 4.20
N GLU A 275 15.59 10.57 3.90
CA GLU A 275 16.13 9.32 4.42
C GLU A 275 16.95 9.55 5.69
N HIS A 276 16.40 9.12 6.83
CA HIS A 276 17.03 9.24 8.13
C HIS A 276 17.83 8.00 8.46
N HIS A 277 19.01 8.17 9.04
CA HIS A 277 19.90 7.08 9.38
C HIS A 277 20.29 7.12 10.86
N CYS A 278 20.53 5.94 11.44
CA CYS A 278 21.03 5.83 12.80
C CYS A 278 22.44 6.45 12.91
N PRO A 279 22.73 7.25 13.95
CA PRO A 279 24.04 7.87 14.12
C PRO A 279 25.15 6.87 14.50
N HIS A 280 24.79 5.64 14.91
CA HIS A 280 25.76 4.63 15.36
C HIS A 280 26.03 3.55 14.33
N CYS A 281 25.02 3.09 13.59
CA CYS A 281 25.16 2.00 12.63
C CYS A 281 24.85 2.40 11.18
N HIS A 282 24.45 3.65 10.96
CA HIS A 282 24.13 4.21 9.64
C HIS A 282 23.10 3.41 8.84
N ARG A 283 22.28 2.56 9.49
CA ARG A 283 21.13 1.96 8.83
C ARG A 283 19.98 2.95 8.78
N ARG A 284 19.21 2.89 7.70
CA ARG A 284 17.99 3.68 7.52
C ARG A 284 17.00 3.38 8.64
N VAL A 285 16.36 4.42 9.17
CA VAL A 285 15.34 4.36 10.21
C VAL A 285 14.07 5.08 9.76
N GLU A 286 12.90 4.55 10.13
CA GLU A 286 11.63 5.25 9.95
C GLU A 286 11.50 6.32 11.03
N TYR A 287 11.69 7.58 10.63
CA TYR A 287 11.60 8.75 11.50
C TYR A 287 10.28 9.50 11.28
N HIS A 288 9.73 10.07 12.35
CA HIS A 288 8.57 10.94 12.30
C HIS A 288 8.81 12.20 13.15
N PRO A 289 8.30 13.39 12.75
CA PRO A 289 8.57 14.65 13.45
C PRO A 289 8.29 14.66 14.96
N ASN A 290 7.28 13.91 15.40
CA ASN A 290 6.94 13.78 16.81
C ASN A 290 8.04 13.09 17.65
N ASP A 291 8.96 12.38 17.01
CA ASP A 291 10.11 11.77 17.67
C ASP A 291 11.21 12.79 17.96
N PHE A 292 11.14 14.02 17.43
CA PHE A 292 12.23 14.99 17.55
C PHE A 292 12.63 15.24 19.00
N HIS A 293 11.67 15.23 19.93
CA HIS A 293 11.90 15.48 21.36
C HIS A 293 12.07 14.20 22.19
N ARG A 294 12.26 13.04 21.54
CA ARG A 294 12.35 11.73 22.20
C ARG A 294 13.70 11.07 21.94
N HIS A 295 14.08 10.16 22.83
CA HIS A 295 15.15 9.20 22.57
C HIS A 295 14.56 7.94 21.95
N LEU A 296 15.16 7.50 20.84
CA LEU A 296 14.76 6.31 20.12
C LEU A 296 15.81 5.20 20.29
N THR A 297 15.36 3.96 20.32
CA THR A 297 16.23 2.78 20.25
C THR A 297 16.34 2.31 18.81
N CYS A 298 17.56 2.18 18.29
CA CYS A 298 17.76 1.62 16.96
C CYS A 298 17.40 0.13 16.93
N ALA A 299 16.47 -0.27 16.05
CA ALA A 299 16.10 -1.68 15.87
C ALA A 299 17.29 -2.58 15.46
N SER A 300 18.29 -2.02 14.77
CA SER A 300 19.44 -2.79 14.29
C SER A 300 20.58 -2.93 15.29
N CYS A 301 20.98 -1.85 15.95
CA CYS A 301 22.14 -1.87 16.86
C CYS A 301 21.77 -1.75 18.34
N ARG A 302 20.46 -1.62 18.65
CA ARG A 302 19.88 -1.52 20.00
C ARG A 302 20.40 -0.36 20.86
N LYS A 303 21.15 0.57 20.28
CA LYS A 303 21.59 1.79 20.96
C LYS A 303 20.48 2.82 20.98
N THR A 304 20.31 3.47 22.14
CA THR A 304 19.42 4.61 22.34
C THR A 304 20.12 5.91 21.95
N TYR A 305 19.39 6.79 21.25
CA TYR A 305 19.88 8.11 20.90
C TYR A 305 18.73 9.10 20.76
N GLY A 306 18.96 10.35 21.16
CA GLY A 306 18.08 11.47 20.85
C GLY A 306 18.55 12.23 19.62
N PHE A 307 17.75 13.20 19.18
CA PHE A 307 18.11 14.10 18.07
C PHE A 307 18.82 15.35 18.60
N TYR A 308 19.87 15.82 17.93
CA TYR A 308 20.56 17.02 18.40
C TYR A 308 19.70 18.29 18.18
N MET A 309 19.53 19.11 19.21
CA MET A 309 18.86 20.41 19.09
C MET A 309 19.90 21.53 19.10
N TYR A 310 20.01 22.23 17.97
CA TYR A 310 20.85 23.41 17.88
C TYR A 310 20.22 24.59 18.62
N LYS A 311 21.01 25.30 19.43
CA LYS A 311 20.54 26.52 20.10
C LYS A 311 20.34 27.64 19.06
N ILE A 312 19.24 28.36 19.21
CA ILE A 312 18.88 29.53 18.41
C ILE A 312 18.42 30.63 19.36
N SER A 313 18.58 31.89 18.99
CA SER A 313 17.99 32.98 19.77
C SER A 313 16.48 33.06 19.54
N ASN A 314 15.71 33.34 20.59
CA ASN A 314 14.24 33.40 20.50
C ASN A 314 13.74 34.32 19.38
N ARG A 315 14.39 35.48 19.19
CA ARG A 315 14.08 36.40 18.08
C ARG A 315 14.24 35.73 16.72
N ARG A 316 15.40 35.11 16.47
CA ARG A 316 15.68 34.43 15.20
C ARG A 316 14.74 33.26 14.99
N GLU A 317 14.38 32.51 16.03
CA GLU A 317 13.41 31.42 15.92
C GLU A 317 12.04 31.91 15.45
N GLN A 318 11.54 32.99 16.05
CA GLN A 318 10.24 33.57 15.74
C GLN A 318 10.20 34.10 14.31
N GLU A 319 11.23 34.85 13.90
CA GLU A 319 11.40 35.34 12.53
C GLU A 319 11.41 34.17 11.53
N TYR A 320 12.17 33.12 11.84
CA TYR A 320 12.29 31.96 10.96
C TYR A 320 10.99 31.17 10.82
N ARG A 321 10.29 30.93 11.94
CA ARG A 321 8.96 30.30 11.94
C ARG A 321 7.93 31.13 11.18
N ALA A 322 7.98 32.46 11.30
CA ALA A 322 7.11 33.34 10.54
C ALA A 322 7.38 33.24 9.03
N ALA A 323 8.66 33.24 8.62
CA ALA A 323 9.05 33.07 7.22
C ALA A 323 8.63 31.72 6.64
N ILE A 324 8.77 30.63 7.41
CA ILE A 324 8.29 29.30 7.03
C ILE A 324 6.76 29.32 6.80
N ARG A 325 5.99 29.86 7.74
CA ARG A 325 4.52 29.96 7.62
C ARG A 325 4.10 30.77 6.40
N ALA A 326 4.71 31.93 6.17
CA ALA A 326 4.43 32.75 5.00
C ALA A 326 4.69 31.99 3.69
N THR A 327 5.80 31.26 3.61
CA THR A 327 6.14 30.44 2.42
C THR A 327 5.13 29.32 2.19
N GLN A 328 4.72 28.62 3.25
CA GLN A 328 3.70 27.56 3.16
C GLN A 328 2.34 28.11 2.74
N GLU A 329 1.93 29.25 3.28
CA GLU A 329 0.69 29.92 2.93
C GLU A 329 0.67 30.32 1.44
N THR A 330 1.77 30.89 0.94
CA THR A 330 1.91 31.20 -0.49
C THR A 330 1.78 29.94 -1.36
N LYS A 331 2.46 28.85 -1.01
CA LYS A 331 2.35 27.57 -1.73
C LYS A 331 0.93 27.01 -1.74
N LEU A 332 0.22 27.11 -0.61
CA LEU A 332 -1.18 26.69 -0.50
C LEU A 332 -2.12 27.54 -1.36
N LYS A 333 -1.94 28.87 -1.36
CA LYS A 333 -2.70 29.80 -2.22
C LYS A 333 -2.43 29.51 -3.70
N ASP A 334 -1.18 29.26 -4.08
CA ASP A 334 -0.81 28.91 -5.45
C ASP A 334 -1.42 27.60 -5.91
N LYS A 335 -1.40 26.58 -5.04
CA LYS A 335 -2.05 25.30 -5.30
C LYS A 335 -3.55 25.45 -5.45
N ALA A 336 -4.21 26.14 -4.52
CA ALA A 336 -5.66 26.40 -4.58
C ALA A 336 -6.04 27.12 -5.88
N ARG A 337 -5.28 28.12 -6.30
CA ARG A 337 -5.46 28.84 -7.56
C ARG A 337 -5.24 27.96 -8.79
N LYS A 338 -4.29 27.02 -8.76
CA LYS A 338 -4.08 26.03 -9.84
C LYS A 338 -5.23 25.02 -9.89
N ASP A 339 -5.66 24.51 -8.74
CA ASP A 339 -6.76 23.55 -8.63
C ASP A 339 -8.08 24.18 -9.09
N GLU A 340 -8.33 25.45 -8.76
CA GLU A 340 -9.49 26.19 -9.22
C GLU A 340 -9.48 26.39 -10.74
N ARG A 341 -8.33 26.78 -11.32
CA ARG A 341 -8.17 26.86 -12.78
C ARG A 341 -8.42 25.51 -13.44
N THR A 342 -7.93 24.43 -12.84
CA THR A 342 -8.11 23.06 -13.35
C THR A 342 -9.58 22.64 -13.27
N LYS A 343 -10.29 22.95 -12.18
CA LYS A 343 -11.73 22.69 -12.03
C LYS A 343 -12.58 23.46 -13.04
N ARG A 344 -12.23 24.72 -13.31
CA ARG A 344 -12.90 25.53 -14.35
C ARG A 344 -12.64 24.96 -15.76
N ALA A 345 -11.43 24.47 -16.01
CA ALA A 345 -11.08 23.81 -17.26
C ALA A 345 -11.81 22.46 -17.43
N SER A 346 -11.85 21.63 -16.39
CA SER A 346 -12.55 20.33 -16.42
C SER A 346 -14.07 20.50 -16.51
N GLY A 347 -14.64 21.53 -15.88
CA GLY A 347 -16.07 21.87 -16.02
C GLY A 347 -16.46 22.31 -17.45
N ARG A 348 -15.51 22.83 -18.24
CA ARG A 348 -15.70 23.06 -19.68
C ARG A 348 -15.58 21.76 -20.50
N GLN A 349 -14.75 20.81 -20.05
CA GLN A 349 -14.62 19.50 -20.71
C GLN A 349 -15.84 18.60 -20.50
N THR A 350 -16.56 18.68 -19.37
CA THR A 350 -17.77 17.86 -19.15
C THR A 350 -19.00 18.31 -19.98
N ILE A 351 -18.98 19.51 -20.56
CA ILE A 351 -20.02 19.98 -21.52
C ILE A 351 -19.55 19.77 -22.97
N SER A 352 -18.28 19.46 -23.18
CA SER A 352 -17.73 19.10 -24.48
C SER A 352 -17.17 17.68 -24.42
N ASP A 353 -18.08 16.71 -24.53
CA ASP A 353 -17.80 15.39 -25.13
C ASP A 353 -17.41 15.58 -26.61
N ASP A 354 -16.36 16.34 -26.83
CA ASP A 354 -15.76 16.57 -28.12
C ASP A 354 -14.25 16.70 -27.92
N MET A 355 -13.63 15.57 -27.59
CA MET A 355 -12.28 15.21 -28.06
C MET A 355 -12.23 15.09 -29.61
N ARG A 356 -13.15 15.77 -30.29
CA ARG A 356 -13.33 15.98 -31.72
C ARG A 356 -13.38 17.48 -32.04
N SER A 357 -13.36 18.38 -31.05
CA SER A 357 -13.43 19.82 -31.28
C SER A 357 -12.17 20.21 -32.05
N THR A 358 -12.37 20.55 -33.32
CA THR A 358 -11.34 20.95 -34.28
C THR A 358 -10.43 22.02 -33.68
N GLN A 359 -10.99 22.88 -32.81
CA GLN A 359 -10.29 23.97 -32.14
C GLN A 359 -9.23 23.52 -31.14
N GLY A 360 -9.42 22.41 -30.43
CA GLY A 360 -8.39 21.87 -29.53
C GLY A 360 -7.19 21.30 -30.29
N LYS A 361 -7.46 20.63 -31.42
CA LYS A 361 -6.41 20.10 -32.30
C LYS A 361 -5.66 21.21 -33.04
N GLU A 362 -6.35 22.29 -33.38
CA GLU A 362 -5.74 23.48 -33.99
C GLU A 362 -4.70 24.13 -33.05
N THR A 363 -5.01 24.24 -31.76
CA THR A 363 -4.05 24.73 -30.76
C THR A 363 -2.84 23.81 -30.64
N LEU A 364 -3.05 22.49 -30.59
CA LEU A 364 -1.94 21.52 -30.52
C LEU A 364 -1.05 21.55 -31.78
N PHE A 365 -1.66 21.75 -32.95
CA PHE A 365 -0.90 21.94 -34.20
C PHE A 365 -0.09 23.23 -34.17
N ALA A 366 -0.68 24.36 -33.78
CA ALA A 366 0.03 25.64 -33.66
C ALA A 366 1.23 25.56 -32.70
N MET A 367 1.11 24.82 -31.59
CA MET A 367 2.20 24.59 -30.62
C MET A 367 3.22 23.52 -31.02
N ASN A 368 3.17 23.02 -32.26
CA ASN A 368 4.05 21.95 -32.77
C ASN A 368 3.97 20.61 -32.00
N LEU A 369 2.79 20.28 -31.49
CA LEU A 369 2.49 19.00 -30.80
C LEU A 369 1.68 18.03 -31.66
N LEU A 370 1.26 18.46 -32.85
CA LEU A 370 0.70 17.63 -33.92
C LEU A 370 1.46 17.90 -35.21
N ASP A 371 1.87 16.86 -35.92
CA ASP A 371 2.70 17.01 -37.13
C ASP A 371 1.91 17.47 -38.35
N ALA A 372 0.65 17.05 -38.46
CA ALA A 372 -0.23 17.39 -39.57
C ALA A 372 -1.37 18.32 -39.16
N CYS A 373 -1.78 19.19 -40.08
CA CYS A 373 -2.89 20.11 -39.88
C CYS A 373 -4.21 19.35 -39.62
N PRO A 374 -4.96 19.66 -38.56
CA PRO A 374 -6.18 18.92 -38.20
C PRO A 374 -7.36 19.19 -39.14
N ARG A 375 -7.28 20.19 -40.01
CA ARG A 375 -8.31 20.52 -41.01
C ARG A 375 -8.09 19.80 -42.33
N CYS A 376 -6.92 19.98 -42.95
CA CYS A 376 -6.61 19.50 -44.29
C CYS A 376 -5.59 18.36 -44.35
N GLY A 377 -4.93 18.03 -43.23
CA GLY A 377 -3.95 16.96 -43.15
C GLY A 377 -2.57 17.28 -43.71
N ASP A 378 -2.27 18.56 -43.95
CA ASP A 378 -0.97 19.03 -44.46
C ASP A 378 0.10 18.95 -43.36
N ASP A 379 1.15 18.19 -43.62
CA ASP A 379 2.30 17.95 -42.74
C ASP A 379 3.57 18.71 -43.16
N ASP A 380 3.55 19.35 -44.33
CA ASP A 380 4.68 20.13 -44.88
C ASP A 380 4.68 21.60 -44.42
N VAL A 381 3.98 21.90 -43.33
CA VAL A 381 3.92 23.26 -42.77
C VAL A 381 5.10 23.48 -41.83
N ASP A 382 5.83 24.57 -42.04
CA ASP A 382 6.95 25.00 -41.20
C ASP A 382 6.60 24.91 -39.70
N PRO A 383 7.49 24.36 -38.84
CA PRO A 383 7.18 24.05 -37.44
C PRO A 383 7.06 25.29 -36.52
N THR A 384 7.29 26.51 -37.03
CA THR A 384 7.11 27.74 -36.26
C THR A 384 5.63 28.05 -35.98
N GLU A 385 5.35 28.54 -34.78
CA GLU A 385 3.99 28.84 -34.32
C GLU A 385 3.26 29.83 -35.25
N ASP A 386 3.96 30.87 -35.72
CA ASP A 386 3.40 31.88 -36.63
C ASP A 386 3.02 31.29 -38.00
N SER A 387 3.86 30.43 -38.57
CA SER A 387 3.60 29.77 -39.85
C SER A 387 2.43 28.81 -39.77
N ARG A 388 2.34 28.03 -38.68
CA ARG A 388 1.23 27.10 -38.43
C ARG A 388 -0.08 27.82 -38.14
N MET A 389 -0.06 28.92 -37.39
CA MET A 389 -1.23 29.79 -37.23
C MET A 389 -1.66 30.44 -38.54
N SER A 390 -0.72 30.91 -39.36
CA SER A 390 -1.00 31.48 -40.68
C SER A 390 -1.64 30.45 -41.62
N HIS A 391 -1.12 29.22 -41.61
CA HIS A 391 -1.72 28.08 -42.31
C HIS A 391 -3.16 27.83 -41.83
N LEU A 392 -3.41 27.77 -40.53
CA LEU A 392 -4.76 27.56 -40.00
C LEU A 392 -5.76 28.67 -40.39
N ARG A 393 -5.30 29.93 -40.49
CA ARG A 393 -6.15 31.06 -40.94
C ARG A 393 -6.51 30.96 -42.43
N THR A 394 -5.59 30.45 -43.25
CA THR A 394 -5.74 30.36 -44.71
C THR A 394 -6.22 28.99 -45.20
N CYS A 395 -6.30 28.00 -44.31
CA CYS A 395 -6.77 26.65 -44.60
C CYS A 395 -8.31 26.61 -44.76
N THR A 396 -8.78 27.02 -45.93
CA THR A 396 -10.20 27.05 -46.34
C THR A 396 -10.53 26.16 -47.53
N ASN A 397 -9.56 25.39 -48.04
CA ASN A 397 -9.77 24.52 -49.20
C ASN A 397 -10.71 23.35 -48.87
N ALA A 398 -11.98 23.50 -49.25
CA ALA A 398 -13.06 22.54 -48.96
C ALA A 398 -12.75 21.12 -49.47
N THR A 399 -12.12 20.99 -50.63
CA THR A 399 -11.81 19.68 -51.24
C THR A 399 -10.78 18.91 -50.43
N LYS A 400 -9.68 19.56 -50.02
CA LYS A 400 -8.64 18.95 -49.17
C LYS A 400 -9.18 18.60 -47.78
N ILE A 401 -9.97 19.50 -47.20
CA ILE A 401 -10.60 19.28 -45.89
C ILE A 401 -11.53 18.06 -45.94
N GLN A 402 -12.38 17.96 -46.97
CA GLN A 402 -13.29 16.84 -47.11
C GLN A 402 -12.55 15.52 -47.36
N ALA A 403 -11.52 15.52 -48.20
CA ALA A 403 -10.67 14.34 -48.44
C ALA A 403 -9.99 13.85 -47.15
N TYR A 404 -9.47 14.77 -46.34
CA TYR A 404 -8.84 14.44 -45.07
C TYR A 404 -9.85 13.92 -44.04
N GLN A 405 -11.04 14.52 -43.96
CA GLN A 405 -12.12 14.02 -43.10
C GLN A 405 -12.56 12.60 -43.50
N ILE A 406 -12.63 12.29 -44.80
CA ILE A 406 -12.92 10.95 -45.31
C ILE A 406 -11.79 9.98 -44.91
N LYS A 407 -10.52 10.36 -45.12
CA LYS A 407 -9.35 9.57 -44.71
C LYS A 407 -9.37 9.25 -43.21
N MET A 408 -9.68 10.24 -42.37
CA MET A 408 -9.75 10.09 -40.92
C MET A 408 -10.95 9.24 -40.47
N ARG A 409 -12.10 9.34 -41.14
CA ARG A 409 -13.25 8.45 -40.88
C ARG A 409 -12.91 7.00 -41.22
N HIS A 410 -12.27 6.74 -42.37
CA HIS A 410 -11.83 5.40 -42.74
C HIS A 410 -10.82 4.83 -41.74
N LEU A 411 -9.81 5.62 -41.32
CA LEU A 411 -8.86 5.19 -40.28
C LEU A 411 -9.57 4.88 -38.95
N SER A 412 -10.56 5.68 -38.55
CA SER A 412 -11.33 5.42 -37.33
C SER A 412 -12.26 4.19 -37.42
N GLN A 413 -12.78 3.87 -38.62
CA GLN A 413 -13.61 2.67 -38.85
C GLN A 413 -12.78 1.39 -38.95
N VAL A 414 -11.57 1.46 -39.52
CA VAL A 414 -10.63 0.32 -39.55
C VAL A 414 -10.18 -0.09 -38.15
N ILE A 415 -10.15 0.85 -37.20
CA ILE A 415 -9.85 0.59 -35.79
C ILE A 415 -11.08 0.00 -35.04
N ILE A 416 -12.30 0.12 -35.60
CA ILE A 416 -13.56 -0.27 -34.96
C ILE A 416 -14.37 -1.22 -35.88
N LEU A 417 -13.87 -2.44 -36.12
CA LEU A 417 -14.59 -3.74 -36.07
C LEU A 417 -13.88 -4.85 -36.90
N PRO A 418 -13.78 -6.12 -36.44
CA PRO A 418 -14.33 -6.67 -35.19
C PRO A 418 -13.34 -7.45 -34.29
N LEU A 419 -13.27 -7.05 -33.01
CA LEU A 419 -13.11 -7.94 -31.84
C LEU A 419 -14.41 -8.75 -31.54
N ALA A 420 -15.32 -8.84 -32.51
CA ALA A 420 -16.62 -9.52 -32.42
C ALA A 420 -16.59 -10.94 -33.03
N SER A 421 -15.49 -11.68 -32.88
CA SER A 421 -15.35 -13.06 -33.37
C SER A 421 -15.41 -14.14 -32.26
N SER A 422 -15.65 -13.79 -30.98
CA SER A 422 -15.64 -14.78 -29.88
C SER A 422 -16.97 -14.93 -29.12
N GLN A 423 -18.10 -14.63 -29.76
CA GLN A 423 -19.41 -15.06 -29.26
C GLN A 423 -20.14 -15.89 -30.32
N LYS A 424 -19.86 -17.20 -30.36
CA LYS A 424 -20.86 -18.24 -30.67
C LYS A 424 -20.29 -19.66 -30.48
N LYS A 425 -21.12 -20.49 -29.82
CA LYS A 425 -21.07 -21.95 -29.58
C LYS A 425 -20.19 -22.34 -28.38
N TYR A 426 -20.70 -22.99 -27.34
CA TYR A 426 -21.63 -24.13 -27.30
C TYR A 426 -22.76 -23.88 -26.27
N ASN A 427 -24.03 -24.07 -26.66
CA ASN A 427 -24.82 -25.31 -26.53
C ASN A 427 -25.01 -25.74 -25.08
#